data_AF-A0A7V9UYB6-F1
#
_entry.id   AF-A0A7V9UYB6-F1
#
_cell.length_a   1.000
_cell.length_b   1.000
_cell.length_c   1.000
_cell.angle_alpha   90.00
_cell.angle_beta   90.00
_cell.angle_gamma   90.00
#
_symmetry.space_group_name_H-M   'P 1'
#
loop_
_entity.id
_entity.type
_entity.pdbx_description
1 polymer ?
#
loop_
_entity_poly.entity_id
_entity_poly.type
_entity_poly.pdbx_seq_one_letter_code
_entity_poly.pdbx_strand_id
1 'polypeptide(L)'
;MLGAAGWAVQDARDANLAASRGVAVREFILEPPHGRADYLLFVDREAVGVIEAKPEGATLTGVEWQSAKYLDGLPDWVTSALEGALPFAYQSTGVETRFTNTLDPEARSRQVFSFHRPETLAAWIRDVQEDPLAPTLRHRLTKLPGLNDDGLWPAQAAAIRNLERSFAENRPRALIQMATGAGKTYT
;
A
#
# COMPACT_ATOMS: atom_id res chain seq x y z
N MET A 1 1.67 8.89 15.70
CA MET A 1 1.71 8.75 14.23
C MET A 1 0.33 8.46 13.64
N LEU A 2 -0.36 7.38 14.04
CA LEU A 2 -1.69 7.04 13.50
C LEU A 2 -2.74 8.15 13.64
N GLY A 3 -2.91 8.71 14.84
CA GLY A 3 -3.83 9.84 15.05
C GLY A 3 -3.52 11.05 14.17
N ALA A 4 -2.23 11.36 13.95
CA ALA A 4 -1.82 12.44 13.05
C ALA A 4 -2.10 12.13 11.57
N ALA A 5 -2.14 10.86 11.20
CA ALA A 5 -2.59 10.39 9.88
C ALA A 5 -4.13 10.29 9.76
N GLY A 6 -4.88 10.71 10.79
CA GLY A 6 -6.35 10.75 10.78
C GLY A 6 -7.04 9.46 11.23
N TRP A 7 -6.31 8.51 11.82
CA TRP A 7 -6.90 7.28 12.36
C TRP A 7 -7.47 7.52 13.76
N ALA A 8 -8.70 7.05 13.99
CA ALA A 8 -9.25 6.92 15.35
C ALA A 8 -8.68 5.64 15.97
N VAL A 9 -7.73 5.78 16.89
CA VAL A 9 -7.11 4.65 17.58
C VAL A 9 -7.97 4.27 18.78
N GLN A 10 -8.40 3.00 18.86
CA GLN A 10 -9.34 2.51 19.87
C GLN A 10 -8.89 1.18 20.47
N ASP A 11 -9.28 0.93 21.72
CA ASP A 11 -9.16 -0.37 22.38
C ASP A 11 -10.16 -1.37 21.81
N ALA A 12 -9.77 -2.64 21.69
CA ALA A 12 -10.66 -3.70 21.19
C ALA A 12 -11.95 -3.86 22.00
N ARG A 13 -11.93 -3.57 23.31
CA ARG A 13 -13.10 -3.71 24.20
C ARG A 13 -14.17 -2.64 23.98
N ASP A 14 -13.74 -1.46 23.55
CA ASP A 14 -14.58 -0.26 23.43
C ASP A 14 -14.71 0.20 21.98
N ALA A 15 -14.34 -0.67 21.02
CA ALA A 15 -14.23 -0.31 19.62
C ALA A 15 -15.59 0.03 19.00
N ASN A 16 -15.74 1.28 18.57
CA ASN A 16 -16.81 1.76 17.72
C ASN A 16 -16.27 1.99 16.31
N LEU A 17 -16.54 1.05 15.40
CA LEU A 17 -16.12 1.13 14.00
C LEU A 17 -16.80 2.27 13.23
N ALA A 18 -17.90 2.83 13.74
CA ALA A 18 -18.60 3.97 13.13
C ALA A 18 -18.09 5.33 13.63
N ALA A 19 -17.10 5.37 14.55
CA ALA A 19 -16.60 6.61 15.13
C ALA A 19 -15.89 7.53 14.13
N SER A 20 -15.34 6.97 13.06
CA SER A 20 -14.69 7.71 11.98
C SER A 20 -14.63 6.84 10.73
N ARG A 21 -14.20 7.42 9.61
CA ARG A 21 -13.89 6.66 8.39
C ARG A 21 -12.82 5.59 8.63
N GLY A 22 -11.76 5.95 9.35
CA GLY A 22 -10.63 5.06 9.62
C GLY A 22 -10.45 4.80 11.11
N VAL A 23 -10.65 3.55 11.51
CA VAL A 23 -10.50 3.09 12.88
C VAL A 23 -9.35 2.09 12.96
N ALA A 24 -8.39 2.33 13.86
CA ALA A 24 -7.31 1.42 14.15
C ALA A 24 -7.57 0.79 15.52
N VAL A 25 -7.96 -0.48 15.55
CA VAL A 25 -8.25 -1.20 16.79
C VAL A 25 -6.97 -1.88 17.26
N ARG A 26 -6.48 -1.49 18.45
CA ARG A 26 -5.23 -2.02 19.01
C ARG A 26 -5.45 -3.34 19.72
N GLU A 27 -4.40 -4.17 19.74
CA GLU A 27 -4.36 -5.49 20.39
C GLU A 27 -5.54 -6.40 20.00
N PHE A 28 -5.88 -6.40 18.71
CA PHE A 28 -7.04 -7.12 18.19
C PHE A 28 -6.84 -8.64 18.23
N ILE A 29 -7.69 -9.34 18.99
CA ILE A 29 -7.63 -10.79 19.13
C ILE A 29 -8.23 -11.46 17.89
N LEU A 30 -7.44 -12.33 17.27
CA LEU A 30 -7.87 -13.17 16.15
C LEU A 30 -8.42 -14.49 16.68
N GLU A 31 -9.25 -15.15 15.88
CA GLU A 31 -9.72 -16.49 16.20
C GLU A 31 -8.54 -17.47 16.31
N PRO A 32 -8.55 -18.39 17.30
CA PRO A 32 -7.52 -19.40 17.43
C PRO A 32 -7.36 -20.21 16.12
N PRO A 33 -6.13 -20.59 15.71
CA PRO A 33 -4.84 -20.43 16.42
C PRO A 33 -4.07 -19.16 16.04
N HIS A 34 -4.69 -18.17 15.39
CA HIS A 34 -3.99 -17.08 14.71
C HIS A 34 -3.41 -16.01 15.64
N GLY A 35 -3.84 -15.97 16.90
CA GLY A 35 -3.25 -15.12 17.94
C GLY A 35 -3.80 -13.70 17.94
N ARG A 36 -2.96 -12.70 17.72
CA ARG A 36 -3.32 -11.28 17.85
C ARG A 36 -2.59 -10.43 16.81
N ALA A 37 -3.24 -9.36 16.36
CA ALA A 37 -2.62 -8.27 15.61
C ALA A 37 -2.38 -7.07 16.53
N ASP A 38 -1.25 -6.37 16.41
CA ASP A 38 -1.02 -5.16 17.23
C ASP A 38 -2.03 -4.07 16.89
N TYR A 39 -2.36 -3.90 15.61
CA TYR A 39 -3.55 -3.15 15.17
C TYR A 39 -4.24 -3.83 14.00
N LEU A 40 -5.57 -3.91 14.04
CA LEU A 40 -6.41 -4.18 12.88
C LEU A 40 -6.99 -2.86 12.36
N LEU A 41 -6.84 -2.61 11.06
CA LEU A 41 -7.25 -1.38 10.41
C LEU A 41 -8.59 -1.57 9.72
N PHE A 42 -9.53 -0.69 10.06
CA PHE A 42 -10.84 -0.62 9.47
C PHE A 42 -11.02 0.68 8.69
N VAL A 43 -11.58 0.57 7.48
CA VAL A 43 -11.99 1.71 6.68
C VAL A 43 -13.44 1.49 6.29
N ASP A 44 -14.28 2.50 6.50
CA ASP A 44 -15.72 2.43 6.20
C ASP A 44 -16.41 1.23 6.87
N ARG A 45 -15.88 0.82 8.05
CA ARG A 45 -16.25 -0.33 8.91
C ARG A 45 -15.80 -1.72 8.45
N GLU A 46 -15.03 -1.80 7.37
CA GLU A 46 -14.50 -3.05 6.85
C GLU A 46 -12.99 -3.17 7.12
N ALA A 47 -12.52 -4.37 7.44
CA ALA A 47 -11.10 -4.62 7.66
C ALA A 47 -10.33 -4.51 6.34
N VAL A 48 -9.29 -3.68 6.33
CA VAL A 48 -8.47 -3.43 5.13
C VAL A 48 -7.01 -3.84 5.28
N GLY A 49 -6.55 -4.07 6.51
CA GLY A 49 -5.15 -4.29 6.76
C GLY A 49 -4.78 -4.33 8.23
N VAL A 50 -3.49 -4.46 8.52
CA VAL A 50 -2.99 -4.53 9.89
C VAL A 50 -1.67 -3.77 10.05
N ILE A 51 -1.30 -3.55 11.31
CA ILE A 51 0.00 -3.02 11.70
C ILE A 51 0.63 -3.98 12.71
N GLU A 52 1.90 -4.31 12.47
CA GLU A 52 2.77 -4.99 13.42
C GLU A 52 3.76 -3.99 14.00
N ALA A 53 3.67 -3.76 15.31
CA ALA A 53 4.59 -2.92 16.03
C ALA A 53 5.83 -3.74 16.44
N LYS A 54 7.00 -3.11 16.38
CA LYS A 54 8.26 -3.68 16.83
C LYS A 54 8.96 -2.70 17.79
N PRO A 55 9.81 -3.18 18.70
CA PRO A 55 10.65 -2.30 19.50
C PRO A 55 11.57 -1.44 18.63
N GLU A 56 11.95 -0.26 19.14
CA GLU A 56 12.97 0.57 18.50
C GLU A 56 14.30 -0.19 18.36
N GLY A 57 14.99 0.00 17.23
CA GLY A 57 16.23 -0.71 16.90
C GLY A 57 16.04 -2.14 16.37
N ALA A 58 14.82 -2.68 16.35
CA ALA A 58 14.54 -3.96 15.70
C ALA A 58 14.59 -3.80 14.16
N THR A 59 15.25 -4.73 13.48
CA THR A 59 15.27 -4.76 12.01
C THR A 59 13.87 -5.07 11.49
N LEU A 60 13.30 -4.15 10.71
CA LEU A 60 12.09 -4.40 9.93
C LEU A 60 12.47 -5.24 8.70
N THR A 61 12.53 -6.56 8.86
CA THR A 61 12.81 -7.48 7.76
C THR A 61 11.59 -7.56 6.83
N GLY A 62 11.86 -7.60 5.53
CA GLY A 62 10.85 -7.86 4.49
C GLY A 62 10.43 -9.33 4.48
N VAL A 63 10.08 -9.89 5.64
CA VAL A 63 9.39 -11.17 5.70
C VAL A 63 8.13 -10.99 4.87
N GLU A 64 8.02 -11.81 3.82
CA GLU A 64 6.83 -11.87 2.98
C GLU A 64 5.62 -11.89 3.88
N TRP A 65 4.81 -10.85 3.74
CA TRP A 65 3.68 -10.63 4.61
C TRP A 65 2.71 -11.80 4.45
N GLN A 66 2.59 -12.62 5.49
CA GLN A 66 1.64 -13.74 5.53
C GLN A 66 0.24 -13.21 5.81
N SER A 67 -0.37 -12.54 4.82
CA SER A 67 -1.75 -12.02 4.89
C SER A 67 -2.76 -13.10 5.28
N ALA A 68 -2.52 -14.35 4.85
CA ALA A 68 -3.34 -15.52 5.15
C ALA A 68 -3.61 -15.68 6.66
N LYS A 69 -2.57 -15.58 7.51
CA LYS A 69 -2.73 -15.72 8.97
C LYS A 69 -3.78 -14.77 9.56
N TYR A 70 -3.76 -13.50 9.13
CA TYR A 70 -4.65 -12.49 9.69
C TYR A 70 -6.06 -12.60 9.12
N LEU A 71 -6.14 -12.89 7.82
CA LEU A 71 -7.41 -13.09 7.14
C LEU A 71 -8.15 -14.31 7.68
N ASP A 72 -7.47 -15.46 7.81
CA ASP A 72 -8.02 -16.71 8.33
C ASP A 72 -8.38 -16.61 9.82
N GLY A 73 -7.77 -15.66 10.53
CA GLY A 73 -8.03 -15.37 11.93
C GLY A 73 -9.08 -14.28 12.17
N LEU A 74 -9.70 -13.69 11.15
CA LEU A 74 -10.76 -12.72 11.36
C LEU A 74 -11.99 -13.40 12.00
N PRO A 75 -12.54 -12.87 13.10
CA PRO A 75 -13.82 -13.34 13.63
C PRO A 75 -14.97 -13.16 12.62
N ASP A 76 -16.00 -13.99 12.70
CA ASP A 76 -17.14 -13.99 11.75
C ASP A 76 -17.87 -12.64 11.62
N TRP A 77 -17.83 -11.81 12.68
CA TRP A 77 -18.46 -10.48 12.67
C TRP A 77 -17.62 -9.42 11.94
N VAL A 78 -16.35 -9.71 11.63
CA VAL A 78 -15.45 -8.81 10.90
C VAL A 78 -15.52 -9.12 9.41
N THR A 79 -16.02 -8.17 8.64
CA THR A 79 -15.99 -8.22 7.17
C THR A 79 -14.70 -7.60 6.65
N SER A 80 -14.01 -8.28 5.72
CA SER A 80 -12.91 -7.70 4.95
C SER A 80 -13.45 -6.87 3.78
N ALA A 81 -12.80 -5.75 3.49
CA ALA A 81 -13.23 -4.83 2.42
C ALA A 81 -13.03 -5.41 1.00
N LEU A 82 -12.14 -6.41 0.88
CA LEU A 82 -11.95 -7.21 -0.31
C LEU A 82 -12.12 -8.67 0.07
N GLU A 83 -12.98 -9.37 -0.65
CA GLU A 83 -13.25 -10.78 -0.42
C GLU A 83 -11.94 -11.58 -0.42
N GLY A 84 -11.69 -12.29 0.68
CA GLY A 84 -10.51 -13.13 0.82
C GLY A 84 -9.18 -12.37 0.86
N ALA A 85 -9.16 -11.08 1.24
CA ALA A 85 -7.91 -10.31 1.31
C ALA A 85 -7.86 -9.25 2.43
N LEU A 86 -6.67 -9.11 3.00
CA LEU A 86 -6.25 -7.97 3.83
C LEU A 86 -5.00 -7.35 3.19
N PRO A 87 -5.18 -6.44 2.21
CA PRO A 87 -4.09 -6.08 1.30
C PRO A 87 -3.03 -5.18 1.92
N PHE A 88 -3.36 -4.42 2.97
CA PHE A 88 -2.50 -3.38 3.50
C PHE A 88 -1.80 -3.84 4.79
N ALA A 89 -0.48 -3.96 4.72
CA ALA A 89 0.30 -4.35 5.89
C ALA A 89 1.35 -3.29 6.22
N TYR A 90 1.41 -2.92 7.49
CA TYR A 90 2.47 -2.06 8.00
C TYR A 90 3.31 -2.77 9.03
N GLN A 91 4.59 -2.43 9.06
CA GLN A 91 5.50 -2.76 10.14
C GLN A 91 6.13 -1.46 10.63
N SER A 92 6.16 -1.23 11.93
CA SER A 92 6.76 0.00 12.45
C SER A 92 7.46 -0.17 13.79
N THR A 93 8.61 0.50 13.93
CA THR A 93 9.34 0.64 15.20
C THR A 93 8.99 1.91 15.96
N GLY A 94 8.08 2.73 15.43
CA GLY A 94 7.85 4.11 15.89
C GLY A 94 8.84 5.14 15.30
N VAL A 95 9.98 4.69 14.79
CA VAL A 95 10.96 5.53 14.06
C VAL A 95 10.88 5.29 12.55
N GLU A 96 10.80 4.02 12.16
CA GLU A 96 10.64 3.61 10.77
C GLU A 96 9.27 2.98 10.55
N THR A 97 8.70 3.19 9.37
CA THR A 97 7.47 2.53 8.94
C THR A 97 7.69 1.94 7.56
N ARG A 98 7.42 0.63 7.43
CA ARG A 98 7.37 -0.06 6.15
C ARG A 98 5.94 -0.45 5.82
N PHE A 99 5.64 -0.49 4.53
CA PHE A 99 4.34 -0.79 3.99
C PHE A 99 4.45 -1.84 2.88
N THR A 100 3.55 -2.81 2.89
CA THR A 100 3.35 -3.78 1.82
C THR A 100 1.90 -3.68 1.36
N ASN A 101 1.67 -3.55 0.05
CA ASN A 101 0.37 -3.73 -0.56
C ASN A 101 0.39 -5.05 -1.34
N THR A 102 -0.37 -6.06 -0.91
CA THR A 102 -0.37 -7.38 -1.57
C THR A 102 -1.08 -7.38 -2.93
N LEU A 103 -1.75 -6.28 -3.29
CA LEU A 103 -2.36 -6.07 -4.61
C LEU A 103 -1.35 -5.59 -5.66
N ASP A 104 -0.11 -5.29 -5.28
CA ASP A 104 0.97 -4.99 -6.22
C ASP A 104 1.43 -6.28 -6.94
N PRO A 105 1.80 -6.22 -8.24
CA PRO A 105 2.13 -7.42 -9.03
C PRO A 105 3.34 -8.19 -8.48
N GLU A 106 4.27 -7.47 -7.85
CA GLU A 106 5.33 -8.01 -7.01
C GLU A 106 5.28 -7.29 -5.66
N ALA A 107 4.42 -7.79 -4.76
CA ALA A 107 4.25 -7.21 -3.44
C ALA A 107 5.56 -7.23 -2.65
N ARG A 108 6.11 -6.05 -2.38
CA ARG A 108 7.35 -5.89 -1.61
C ARG A 108 7.20 -4.80 -0.57
N SER A 109 7.77 -5.08 0.60
CA SER A 109 7.85 -4.13 1.71
C SER A 109 8.72 -2.94 1.32
N ARG A 110 8.16 -1.72 1.43
CA ARG A 110 8.83 -0.45 1.10
C ARG A 110 8.72 0.53 2.27
N GLN A 111 9.75 1.35 2.46
CA GLN A 111 9.69 2.42 3.45
C GLN A 111 8.66 3.48 3.01
N VAL A 112 7.87 3.95 3.97
CA VAL A 112 6.95 5.07 3.81
C VAL A 112 7.26 6.11 4.88
N PHE A 113 6.99 7.38 4.58
CA PHE A 113 7.23 8.46 5.54
C PHE A 113 6.37 8.32 6.80
N SER A 114 5.11 7.90 6.63
CA SER A 114 4.19 7.63 7.72
C SER A 114 3.08 6.68 7.24
N PHE A 115 2.17 6.31 8.14
CA PHE A 115 0.95 5.59 7.78
C PHE A 115 0.14 6.40 6.76
N HIS A 116 -0.43 5.72 5.76
CA HIS A 116 -1.36 6.37 4.84
C HIS A 116 -2.63 6.78 5.60
N ARG A 117 -3.29 7.83 5.11
CA ARG A 117 -4.58 8.25 5.66
C ARG A 117 -5.66 7.23 5.32
N PRO A 118 -6.73 7.10 6.14
CA PRO A 118 -7.86 6.23 5.83
C PRO A 118 -8.45 6.47 4.44
N GLU A 119 -8.53 7.74 4.02
CA GLU A 119 -9.07 8.11 2.70
C GLU A 119 -8.23 7.55 1.54
N THR A 120 -6.91 7.44 1.72
CA THR A 120 -6.02 6.86 0.72
C THR A 120 -6.29 5.37 0.55
N LEU A 121 -6.41 4.64 1.67
CA LEU A 121 -6.71 3.21 1.62
C LEU A 121 -8.11 2.96 1.04
N ALA A 122 -9.10 3.78 1.41
CA ALA A 122 -10.44 3.69 0.85
C ALA A 122 -10.47 3.91 -0.68
N ALA A 123 -9.69 4.88 -1.18
CA ALA A 123 -9.55 5.09 -2.61
C ALA A 123 -8.95 3.87 -3.30
N TRP A 124 -7.91 3.25 -2.72
CA TRP A 124 -7.32 2.04 -3.28
C TRP A 124 -8.25 0.83 -3.27
N ILE A 125 -9.10 0.67 -2.25
CA ILE A 125 -10.14 -0.37 -2.25
C ILE A 125 -11.12 -0.15 -3.40
N ARG A 126 -11.60 1.08 -3.61
CA ARG A 126 -12.50 1.39 -4.74
C ARG A 126 -11.83 1.17 -6.08
N ASP A 127 -10.59 1.62 -6.25
CA ASP A 127 -9.81 1.44 -7.47
C ASP A 127 -9.71 -0.05 -7.87
N VAL A 128 -9.56 -0.96 -6.90
CA VAL A 128 -9.53 -2.41 -7.13
C VAL A 128 -10.90 -2.94 -7.57
N GLN A 129 -11.97 -2.44 -6.95
CA GLN A 129 -13.34 -2.84 -7.29
C GLN A 129 -13.76 -2.34 -8.68
N GLU A 130 -13.31 -1.14 -9.07
CA GLU A 130 -13.60 -0.51 -10.36
C GLU A 130 -12.74 -1.09 -11.50
N ASP A 131 -11.45 -1.35 -11.26
CA ASP A 131 -10.53 -1.97 -12.23
C ASP A 131 -9.70 -3.10 -11.59
N PRO A 132 -10.28 -4.32 -11.51
CA PRO A 132 -9.60 -5.48 -10.92
C PRO A 132 -8.34 -5.92 -11.67
N LEU A 133 -8.18 -5.51 -12.94
CA LEU A 133 -7.04 -5.86 -13.78
C LEU A 133 -5.88 -4.87 -13.64
N ALA A 134 -6.13 -3.69 -13.08
CA ALA A 134 -5.11 -2.71 -12.72
C ALA A 134 -5.36 -2.07 -11.33
N PRO A 135 -5.37 -2.89 -10.26
CA PRO A 135 -5.83 -2.48 -8.93
C PRO A 135 -4.91 -1.46 -8.24
N THR A 136 -3.66 -1.36 -8.67
CA THR A 136 -2.68 -0.44 -8.09
C THR A 136 -1.95 0.35 -9.16
N LEU A 137 -1.35 1.47 -8.77
CA LEU A 137 -0.45 2.22 -9.64
C LEU A 137 0.63 1.32 -10.25
N ARG A 138 1.15 0.35 -9.49
CA ARG A 138 2.19 -0.56 -10.01
C ARG A 138 1.68 -1.45 -11.12
N HIS A 139 0.44 -1.93 -11.04
CA HIS A 139 -0.19 -2.62 -12.16
C HIS A 139 -0.41 -1.70 -13.36
N ARG A 140 -0.85 -0.46 -13.14
CA ARG A 140 -1.08 0.50 -14.25
C ARG A 140 0.22 0.85 -14.98
N LEU A 141 1.33 0.95 -14.25
CA LEU A 141 2.65 1.22 -14.82
C LEU A 141 3.19 0.08 -15.70
N THR A 142 2.69 -1.17 -15.56
CA THR A 142 3.04 -2.27 -16.49
C THR A 142 2.19 -2.28 -17.76
N LYS A 143 1.13 -1.46 -17.81
CA LYS A 143 0.14 -1.41 -18.89
C LYS A 143 -0.03 0.01 -19.47
N LEU A 144 1.05 0.80 -19.46
CA LEU A 144 1.02 2.14 -20.04
C LEU A 144 0.63 2.07 -21.54
N PRO A 145 -0.17 3.03 -22.05
CA PRO A 145 -0.47 3.11 -23.47
C PRO A 145 0.82 3.33 -24.26
N GLY A 146 0.85 2.88 -25.51
CA GLY A 146 2.01 3.09 -26.38
C GLY A 146 2.32 4.57 -26.55
N LEU A 147 3.60 4.94 -26.49
CA LEU A 147 4.06 6.30 -26.73
C LEU A 147 3.66 6.78 -28.14
N ASN A 148 2.98 7.92 -28.20
CA ASN A 148 2.85 8.66 -29.45
C ASN A 148 4.14 9.44 -29.70
N ASP A 149 4.89 9.04 -30.73
CA ASP A 149 6.18 9.64 -31.08
C ASP A 149 6.06 10.91 -31.93
N ASP A 150 4.84 11.32 -32.30
CA ASP A 150 4.62 12.49 -33.15
C ASP A 150 5.22 13.76 -32.52
N GLY A 151 6.19 14.36 -33.22
CA GLY A 151 6.88 15.57 -32.78
C GLY A 151 8.00 15.34 -31.76
N LEU A 152 8.32 14.10 -31.40
CA LEU A 152 9.48 13.77 -30.57
C LEU A 152 10.74 13.56 -31.42
N TRP A 153 11.88 14.06 -30.94
CA TRP A 153 13.17 13.63 -31.47
C TRP A 153 13.46 12.19 -31.05
N PRO A 154 14.25 11.41 -31.84
CA PRO A 154 14.56 10.02 -31.51
C PRO A 154 15.13 9.82 -30.10
N ALA A 155 15.94 10.76 -29.62
CA ALA A 155 16.51 10.72 -28.27
C ALA A 155 15.45 10.91 -27.16
N GLN A 156 14.41 11.72 -27.40
CA GLN A 156 13.33 11.96 -26.45
C GLN A 156 12.42 10.73 -26.37
N ALA A 157 12.03 10.19 -27.53
CA ALA A 157 11.24 8.98 -27.60
C ALA A 157 11.98 7.77 -26.96
N ALA A 158 13.29 7.67 -27.16
CA ALA A 158 14.12 6.67 -26.49
C ALA A 158 14.18 6.87 -24.96
N ALA A 159 14.29 8.11 -24.49
CA ALA A 159 14.30 8.43 -23.06
C ALA A 159 12.97 8.03 -22.39
N ILE A 160 11.84 8.40 -22.98
CA ILE A 160 10.49 8.07 -22.45
C ILE A 160 10.27 6.56 -22.42
N ARG A 161 10.52 5.84 -23.53
CA ARG A 161 10.37 4.37 -23.55
C ARG A 161 11.22 3.64 -22.52
N ASN A 162 12.44 4.11 -22.26
CA ASN A 162 13.29 3.53 -21.23
C ASN A 162 12.80 3.85 -19.82
N LEU A 163 12.20 5.03 -19.62
CA LEU A 163 11.56 5.39 -18.36
C LEU A 163 10.29 4.56 -18.11
N GLU A 164 9.42 4.41 -19.12
CA GLU A 164 8.22 3.56 -19.06
C GLU A 164 8.60 2.11 -18.72
N ARG A 165 9.62 1.57 -19.37
CA ARG A 165 10.17 0.25 -19.04
C ARG A 165 10.70 0.18 -17.62
N SER A 166 11.43 1.20 -17.18
CA SER A 166 11.95 1.30 -15.81
C SER A 166 10.80 1.33 -14.78
N PHE A 167 9.69 1.98 -15.08
CA PHE A 167 8.49 1.99 -14.24
C PHE A 167 7.79 0.63 -14.22
N ALA A 168 7.62 0.00 -15.38
CA ALA A 168 7.03 -1.34 -15.49
C ALA A 168 7.84 -2.39 -14.72
N GLU A 169 9.18 -2.29 -14.76
CA GLU A 169 10.09 -3.14 -13.99
C GLU A 169 10.23 -2.74 -12.52
N ASN A 170 9.45 -1.75 -12.06
CA ASN A 170 9.43 -1.31 -10.67
C ASN A 170 10.82 -0.89 -10.15
N ARG A 171 11.60 -0.19 -10.99
CA ARG A 171 12.88 0.39 -10.58
C ARG A 171 12.61 1.74 -9.89
N PRO A 172 12.84 1.87 -8.57
CA PRO A 172 12.41 3.04 -7.80
C PRO A 172 13.21 4.32 -8.09
N ARG A 173 14.34 4.20 -8.79
CA ARG A 173 15.23 5.30 -9.12
C ARG A 173 15.63 5.19 -10.58
N ALA A 174 15.26 6.20 -11.37
CA ALA A 174 15.66 6.35 -12.76
C ALA A 174 16.44 7.66 -12.93
N LEU A 175 17.40 7.67 -13.84
CA LEU A 175 18.17 8.86 -14.20
C LEU A 175 18.19 8.98 -15.73
N ILE A 176 17.70 10.11 -16.24
CA ILE A 176 17.80 10.46 -17.65
C ILE A 176 18.86 11.55 -17.79
N GLN A 177 19.92 11.26 -18.53
CA GLN A 177 20.98 12.21 -18.83
C GLN A 177 20.82 12.73 -20.25
N MET A 178 20.50 14.01 -20.40
CA MET A 178 20.36 14.69 -21.69
C MET A 178 21.10 16.03 -21.69
N ALA A 179 21.79 16.33 -22.80
CA ALA A 179 22.51 17.60 -22.97
C ALA A 179 21.59 18.82 -22.83
N THR A 180 22.15 19.97 -22.46
CA THR A 180 21.41 21.25 -22.45
C THR A 180 20.96 21.58 -23.87
N GLY A 181 19.71 22.02 -24.04
CA GLY A 181 19.10 22.25 -25.36
C GLY A 181 18.49 21.01 -26.03
N ALA A 182 18.64 19.80 -25.47
CA ALA A 182 18.07 18.56 -26.03
C ALA A 182 16.55 18.39 -25.79
N GLY A 183 15.84 19.45 -25.40
CA GLY A 183 14.38 19.40 -25.20
C GLY A 183 13.90 18.73 -23.91
N LYS A 184 14.70 18.71 -22.83
CA LYS A 184 14.35 18.08 -21.54
C LYS A 184 13.00 18.48 -20.94
N THR A 185 12.55 19.71 -21.16
CA THR A 185 11.26 20.21 -20.64
C THR A 185 10.07 19.72 -21.46
N TYR A 186 10.31 19.36 -22.71
CA TYR A 186 9.30 18.83 -23.63
C TYR A 186 9.19 17.29 -23.55
N THR A 187 10.23 16.63 -23.03
CA THR A 187 10.35 15.17 -22.82
C THR A 187 9.76 14.78 -21.48
#